data_AF-A0A0D9NV31-F1
#
_entry.id   AF-A0A0D9NV31-F1
#
_cell.length_a   1.000
_cell.length_b   1.000
_cell.length_c   1.000
_cell.angle_alpha   90.00
_cell.angle_beta   90.00
_cell.angle_gamma   90.00
#
_symmetry.space_group_name_H-M   'P 1'
#
loop_
_entity.id
_entity.type
_entity.pdbx_description
1 polymer ?
#
loop_
_entity_poly.entity_id
_entity_poly.type
_entity_poly.pdbx_seq_one_letter_code
_entity_poly.pdbx_strand_id
1 'polypeptide(L)'
;MATELGASYFFNTPSSKLFFPTIAARLMHSIPELKEHLWSSLEHCGWVSKAEIEGKDCKQQMETLILNPIKYLSAKSSEKWSRVIVVDALDKCEREHIATICTQLSRLHGLDSVRLRIFLTGRSHGTIVQIFKDLEKKCIARSLSMLEYSSETSVDIAKVLEANFAGIKKRKNIEEDWPAPKDLHHLVELATKPSPLFIYAAILCRSVDLVTISSPVTRSRPWLDKVKNASNLDQQLDHMYEDALDGAMAGLHEHEKQLLEDVLRSILLFFTPLPSKSLAALLGKNDRDVDYLLSNLHAVLDIQPGDPVKILHESFRDWLLGTEGKYRVDALDTHMMLTRHCMDRMKGYGEWSARGLHRDLYGHGDYGKTTKDIGAPISNVIPLDLE
;
A
#
# COMPACT_ATOMS: atom_id res chain seq x y z
N MET A 1 19.69 -9.48 26.96
CA MET A 1 19.48 -8.07 26.55
C MET A 1 18.29 -8.01 25.60
N ALA A 2 17.30 -7.17 25.89
CA ALA A 2 16.13 -7.03 25.04
C ALA A 2 16.53 -6.34 23.73
N THR A 3 16.12 -6.92 22.59
CA THR A 3 16.31 -6.25 21.29
C THR A 3 15.07 -5.39 21.05
N GLU A 4 15.26 -4.11 20.78
CA GLU A 4 14.17 -3.15 20.58
C GLU A 4 14.04 -2.78 19.10
N LEU A 5 12.86 -2.27 18.71
CA LEU A 5 12.69 -1.73 17.37
C LEU A 5 13.50 -0.43 17.23
N GLY A 6 14.44 -0.40 16.29
CA GLY A 6 15.23 0.79 15.97
C GLY A 6 14.61 1.63 14.86
N ALA A 7 14.16 0.97 13.79
CA ALA A 7 13.52 1.63 12.66
C ALA A 7 12.55 0.68 11.95
N SER A 8 11.56 1.27 11.27
CA SER A 8 10.67 0.55 10.37
C SER A 8 10.46 1.38 9.11
N TYR A 9 10.40 0.72 7.96
CA TYR A 9 10.08 1.33 6.68
C TYR A 9 9.20 0.38 5.86
N PHE A 10 8.15 0.91 5.25
CA PHE A 10 7.26 0.17 4.35
C PHE A 10 7.36 0.76 2.95
N PHE A 11 7.76 -0.04 1.96
CA PHE A 11 7.78 0.38 0.57
C PHE A 11 6.36 0.41 0.00
N ASN A 12 5.69 1.54 0.21
CA ASN A 12 4.41 1.86 -0.43
C ASN A 12 4.56 2.63 -1.75
N THR A 13 5.80 2.96 -2.14
CA THR A 13 6.13 3.64 -3.40
C THR A 13 7.36 2.99 -4.05
N PRO A 14 7.51 3.12 -5.38
CA PRO A 14 8.71 2.67 -6.09
C PRO A 14 10.01 3.36 -5.65
N SER A 15 9.91 4.56 -5.08
CA SER A 15 11.08 5.39 -4.81
C SER A 15 11.90 4.94 -3.61
N SER A 16 13.22 4.91 -3.78
CA SER A 16 14.20 4.66 -2.72
C SER A 16 14.67 5.92 -1.99
N LYS A 17 14.34 7.12 -2.49
CA LYS A 17 14.91 8.41 -2.04
C LYS A 17 14.72 8.69 -0.55
N LEU A 18 13.61 8.23 0.01
CA LEU A 18 13.25 8.42 1.42
C LEU A 18 13.67 7.26 2.33
N PHE A 19 14.21 6.17 1.78
CA PHE A 19 14.50 4.96 2.54
C PHE A 19 15.54 5.21 3.65
N PHE A 20 16.79 5.51 3.30
CA PHE A 20 17.84 5.77 4.30
C PHE A 20 17.60 7.00 5.16
N PRO A 21 17.06 8.14 4.64
CA PRO A 21 16.68 9.26 5.49
C PRO A 21 15.67 8.88 6.57
N THR A 22 14.66 8.08 6.23
CA THR A 22 13.67 7.61 7.20
C THR A 22 14.30 6.67 8.22
N ILE A 23 15.13 5.71 7.79
CA ILE A 23 15.84 4.81 8.70
C ILE A 23 16.72 5.61 9.67
N ALA A 24 17.50 6.57 9.19
CA ALA A 24 18.36 7.41 10.02
C ALA A 24 17.56 8.21 11.06
N ALA A 25 16.48 8.86 10.63
CA ALA A 25 15.60 9.62 11.53
C ALA A 25 15.01 8.74 12.64
N ARG A 26 14.57 7.51 12.31
CA ARG A 26 14.05 6.55 13.29
C ARG A 26 15.15 6.02 14.23
N LEU A 27 16.34 5.75 13.71
CA LEU A 27 17.48 5.32 14.52
C LEU A 27 17.91 6.38 15.52
N MET A 28 17.85 7.68 15.19
CA MET A 28 18.15 8.74 16.18
C MET A 28 17.20 8.71 17.39
N HIS A 29 15.93 8.37 17.18
CA HIS A 29 14.98 8.27 18.30
C HIS A 29 15.28 7.07 19.20
N SER A 30 15.74 5.95 18.62
CA SER A 30 16.04 4.74 19.37
C SER A 30 17.47 4.68 19.89
N ILE A 31 18.39 5.47 19.35
CA ILE A 31 19.79 5.62 19.78
C ILE A 31 20.07 7.13 19.85
N PRO A 32 19.73 7.80 20.97
CA PRO A 32 19.85 9.26 21.08
C PRO A 32 21.25 9.81 20.84
N GLU A 33 22.29 9.02 21.13
CA GLU A 33 23.70 9.36 20.90
C GLU A 33 24.03 9.57 19.40
N LEU A 34 23.24 9.01 18.48
CA LEU A 34 23.42 9.25 17.05
C LEU A 34 23.10 10.68 16.62
N LYS A 35 22.31 11.41 17.40
CA LYS A 35 21.79 12.73 16.99
C LYS A 35 22.92 13.70 16.69
N GLU A 36 23.84 13.90 17.63
CA GLU A 36 24.96 14.85 17.47
C GLU A 36 25.88 14.44 16.31
N HIS A 37 26.19 13.15 16.20
CA HIS A 37 27.04 12.64 15.12
C HIS A 37 26.38 12.75 13.74
N LEU A 38 25.06 12.58 13.64
CA LEU A 38 24.33 12.81 12.40
C LEU A 38 24.36 14.28 11.99
N TRP A 39 24.12 15.21 12.92
CA TRP A 39 24.21 16.64 12.65
C TRP A 39 25.58 17.04 12.13
N SER A 40 26.65 16.59 12.80
CA SER A 40 28.02 16.83 12.33
C SER A 40 28.31 16.22 10.95
N SER A 41 27.77 15.03 10.66
CA SER A 41 27.94 14.42 9.32
C SER A 41 27.19 15.19 8.23
N LEU A 42 26.01 15.74 8.52
CA LEU A 42 25.24 16.57 7.58
C LEU A 42 25.92 17.92 7.33
N GLU A 43 26.39 18.58 8.39
CA GLU A 43 27.13 19.85 8.30
C GLU A 43 28.41 19.69 7.48
N HIS A 44 29.18 18.63 7.73
CA HIS A 44 30.43 18.37 7.00
C HIS A 44 30.20 18.14 5.50
N CYS A 45 29.10 17.48 5.13
CA CYS A 45 28.74 17.23 3.74
C CYS A 45 27.96 18.38 3.08
N GLY A 46 27.60 19.41 3.84
CA GLY A 46 26.84 20.57 3.36
C GLY A 46 25.40 20.25 2.95
N TRP A 47 24.77 19.21 3.54
CA TRP A 47 23.39 18.85 3.23
C TRP A 47 22.46 19.62 4.14
N VAL A 48 21.94 20.75 3.66
CA VAL A 48 21.18 21.72 4.47
C VAL A 48 19.67 21.64 4.25
N SER A 49 19.23 20.92 3.23
CA SER A 49 17.82 20.79 2.87
C SER A 49 17.39 19.35 2.59
N LYS A 50 16.09 19.09 2.77
CA LYS A 50 15.45 17.81 2.41
C LYS A 50 15.67 17.45 0.93
N ALA A 51 15.54 18.43 0.03
CA ALA A 51 15.72 18.23 -1.40
C ALA A 51 17.16 17.79 -1.75
N GLU A 52 18.16 18.33 -1.06
CA GLU A 52 19.54 17.89 -1.24
C GLU A 52 19.72 16.46 -0.79
N ILE A 53 19.19 16.06 0.37
CA ILE A 53 19.27 14.70 0.89
C ILE A 53 18.61 13.71 -0.07
N GLU A 54 17.39 14.00 -0.54
CA GLU A 54 16.64 13.16 -1.49
C GLU A 54 17.28 13.11 -2.88
N GLY A 55 18.07 14.13 -3.23
CA GLY A 55 18.84 14.17 -4.48
C GLY A 55 20.10 13.32 -4.46
N LYS A 56 20.49 12.74 -3.30
CA LYS A 56 21.67 11.88 -3.19
C LYS A 56 21.33 10.44 -3.47
N ASP A 57 22.31 9.71 -3.99
CA ASP A 57 22.15 8.29 -4.22
C ASP A 57 22.11 7.50 -2.91
N CYS A 58 21.59 6.27 -2.98
CA CYS A 58 21.47 5.36 -1.84
C CYS A 58 22.80 5.13 -1.07
N LYS A 59 23.95 5.13 -1.76
CA LYS A 59 25.25 4.89 -1.15
C LYS A 59 25.71 6.11 -0.36
N GLN A 60 25.56 7.31 -0.93
CA GLN A 60 25.83 8.57 -0.26
C GLN A 60 24.94 8.74 0.98
N GLN A 61 23.64 8.45 0.85
CA GLN A 61 22.71 8.51 1.98
C GLN A 61 23.09 7.52 3.08
N MET A 62 23.40 6.26 2.76
CA MET A 62 23.85 5.26 3.76
C MET A 62 25.12 5.72 4.48
N GLU A 63 26.11 6.22 3.74
CA GLU A 63 27.38 6.66 4.33
C GLU A 63 27.19 7.83 5.29
N THR A 64 26.50 8.86 4.82
CA THR A 64 26.36 10.14 5.55
C THR A 64 25.36 10.04 6.69
N LEU A 65 24.25 9.34 6.49
CA LEU A 65 23.13 9.36 7.43
C LEU A 65 23.19 8.24 8.48
N ILE A 66 23.94 7.17 8.22
CA ILE A 66 23.91 5.97 9.07
C ILE A 66 25.32 5.54 9.47
N LEU A 67 26.18 5.22 8.50
CA LEU A 67 27.49 4.63 8.80
C LEU A 67 28.44 5.61 9.48
N ASN A 68 28.60 6.83 8.95
CA ASN A 68 29.47 7.84 9.56
C ASN A 68 29.02 8.17 10.99
N PRO A 69 27.74 8.46 11.25
CA PRO A 69 27.27 8.69 12.61
C PRO A 69 27.55 7.52 13.56
N ILE A 70 27.36 6.28 13.12
CA ILE A 70 27.62 5.08 13.94
C ILE A 70 29.11 4.91 14.25
N LYS A 71 30.02 5.23 13.31
CA LYS A 71 31.48 5.11 13.54
C LYS A 71 31.97 5.95 14.72
N TYR A 72 31.30 7.07 15.01
CA TYR A 72 31.67 7.95 16.13
C TYR A 72 31.03 7.54 17.47
N LEU A 73 30.12 6.56 17.48
CA LEU A 73 29.61 5.99 18.73
C LEU A 73 30.71 5.22 19.46
N SER A 74 30.76 5.38 20.79
CA SER A 74 31.71 4.64 21.62
C SER A 74 31.49 3.13 21.53
N ALA A 75 32.56 2.37 21.29
CA ALA A 75 32.54 0.90 21.24
C ALA A 75 31.99 0.24 22.53
N LYS A 76 32.04 0.94 23.67
CA LYS A 76 31.45 0.49 24.95
C LYS A 76 29.91 0.52 24.95
N SER A 77 29.28 1.04 23.89
CA SER A 77 27.83 1.20 23.78
C SER A 77 27.14 0.04 23.04
N SER A 78 27.90 -0.95 22.55
CA SER A 78 27.34 -2.02 21.72
C SER A 78 26.47 -3.01 22.49
N GLU A 79 26.78 -3.22 23.77
CA GLU A 79 25.91 -3.94 24.70
C GLU A 79 24.64 -3.14 25.01
N LYS A 80 24.73 -1.81 25.01
CA LYS A 80 23.60 -0.90 25.26
C LYS A 80 22.62 -0.86 24.08
N TRP A 81 23.11 -0.96 22.85
CA TRP A 81 22.32 -0.68 21.65
C TRP A 81 22.15 -1.90 20.75
N SER A 82 21.17 -2.75 21.08
CA SER A 82 20.67 -3.82 20.22
C SER A 82 19.34 -3.41 19.58
N ARG A 83 19.29 -3.25 18.25
CA ARG A 83 18.13 -2.74 17.51
C ARG A 83 17.73 -3.63 16.34
N VAL A 84 16.43 -3.72 16.06
CA VAL A 84 15.88 -4.30 14.82
C VAL A 84 15.47 -3.20 13.86
N ILE A 85 15.82 -3.36 12.59
CA ILE A 85 15.30 -2.58 11.48
C ILE A 85 14.32 -3.48 10.71
N VAL A 86 13.07 -3.06 10.58
CA VAL A 86 12.06 -3.77 9.79
C VAL A 86 11.88 -3.04 8.46
N VAL A 87 12.04 -3.75 7.36
CA VAL A 87 11.75 -3.21 6.02
C VAL A 87 10.74 -4.12 5.37
N ASP A 88 9.58 -3.56 5.08
CA ASP A 88 8.43 -4.30 4.57
C ASP A 88 8.19 -3.99 3.09
N ALA A 89 7.80 -5.03 2.33
CA ALA A 89 7.50 -5.00 0.90
C ALA A 89 8.63 -4.48 -0.01
N LEU A 90 9.87 -4.92 0.21
CA LEU A 90 11.05 -4.48 -0.58
C LEU A 90 10.86 -4.61 -2.10
N ASP A 91 10.09 -5.58 -2.57
CA ASP A 91 9.79 -5.79 -3.99
C ASP A 91 8.98 -4.66 -4.64
N LYS A 92 8.37 -3.77 -3.84
CA LYS A 92 7.69 -2.57 -4.33
C LYS A 92 8.65 -1.44 -4.70
N CYS A 93 9.91 -1.51 -4.29
CA CYS A 93 10.94 -0.59 -4.75
C CYS A 93 11.32 -0.86 -6.22
N GLU A 94 11.73 0.19 -6.94
CA GLU A 94 12.29 0.04 -8.29
C GLU A 94 13.40 -1.00 -8.33
N ARG A 95 13.31 -1.93 -9.28
CA ARG A 95 14.20 -3.10 -9.39
C ARG A 95 15.68 -2.73 -9.44
N GLU A 96 16.01 -1.61 -10.08
CA GLU A 96 17.37 -1.08 -10.18
C GLU A 96 17.97 -0.64 -8.83
N HIS A 97 17.13 -0.25 -7.87
CA HIS A 97 17.57 0.21 -6.55
C HIS A 97 17.69 -0.92 -5.52
N ILE A 98 16.93 -2.01 -5.67
CA ILE A 98 16.89 -3.14 -4.71
C ILE A 98 18.29 -3.70 -4.44
N ALA A 99 19.09 -3.95 -5.48
CA ALA A 99 20.45 -4.48 -5.34
C ALA A 99 21.36 -3.54 -4.54
N THR A 100 21.30 -2.24 -4.82
CA THR A 100 22.06 -1.22 -4.10
C THR A 100 21.60 -1.13 -2.65
N ILE A 101 20.29 -1.14 -2.38
CA ILE A 101 19.72 -1.11 -1.02
C ILE A 101 20.22 -2.30 -0.20
N CYS A 102 20.05 -3.53 -0.70
CA CYS A 102 20.52 -4.73 -0.01
C CYS A 102 22.03 -4.73 0.25
N THR A 103 22.81 -4.28 -0.75
CA THR A 103 24.27 -4.13 -0.61
C THR A 103 24.60 -3.12 0.48
N GLN A 104 23.94 -1.96 0.52
CA GLN A 104 24.18 -0.96 1.56
C GLN A 104 23.77 -1.48 2.94
N LEU A 105 22.62 -2.13 3.09
CA LEU A 105 22.17 -2.73 4.35
C LEU A 105 23.15 -3.80 4.86
N SER A 106 23.76 -4.58 3.96
CA SER A 106 24.76 -5.59 4.33
C SER A 106 26.00 -4.99 5.01
N ARG A 107 26.31 -3.71 4.76
CA ARG A 107 27.44 -3.00 5.39
C ARG A 107 27.19 -2.69 6.86
N LEU A 108 25.95 -2.82 7.33
CA LEU A 108 25.60 -2.71 8.76
C LEU A 108 25.95 -3.98 9.54
N HIS A 109 26.31 -5.06 8.84
CA HIS A 109 26.79 -6.29 9.47
C HIS A 109 28.17 -6.08 10.10
N GLY A 110 28.33 -6.52 11.35
CA GLY A 110 29.62 -6.48 12.05
C GLY A 110 30.02 -5.11 12.58
N LEU A 111 29.07 -4.19 12.78
CA LEU A 111 29.35 -2.91 13.46
C LEU A 111 29.70 -3.14 14.94
N ASP A 112 30.81 -2.56 15.39
CA ASP A 112 31.31 -2.75 16.75
C ASP A 112 30.55 -1.95 17.79
N SER A 113 30.03 -0.76 17.44
CA SER A 113 29.41 0.19 18.39
C SER A 113 27.91 -0.04 18.61
N VAL A 114 27.25 -0.83 17.76
CA VAL A 114 25.81 -1.03 17.73
C VAL A 114 25.48 -2.38 17.09
N ARG A 115 24.56 -3.14 17.68
CA ARG A 115 24.08 -4.41 17.12
C ARG A 115 22.77 -4.19 16.36
N LEU A 116 22.85 -4.14 15.03
CA LEU A 116 21.67 -4.05 14.16
C LEU A 116 21.28 -5.42 13.62
N ARG A 117 20.00 -5.76 13.69
CA ARG A 117 19.38 -6.89 12.98
C ARG A 117 18.38 -6.34 11.99
N ILE A 118 18.32 -6.90 10.79
CA ILE A 118 17.43 -6.39 9.74
C ILE A 118 16.46 -7.51 9.36
N PHE A 119 15.17 -7.23 9.44
CA PHE A 119 14.10 -8.10 8.98
C PHE A 119 13.52 -7.50 7.70
N LEU A 120 13.65 -8.23 6.59
CA LEU A 120 13.24 -7.79 5.27
C LEU A 120 12.10 -8.71 4.79
N THR A 121 11.01 -8.14 4.32
CA THR A 121 9.93 -8.89 3.64
C THR A 121 9.84 -8.45 2.17
N GLY A 122 9.31 -9.32 1.34
CA GLY A 122 8.98 -9.02 -0.05
C GLY A 122 8.70 -10.28 -0.85
N ARG A 123 8.12 -10.10 -2.05
CA ARG A 123 7.90 -11.21 -3.00
C ARG A 123 9.24 -11.72 -3.55
N SER A 124 9.34 -13.02 -3.82
CA SER A 124 10.56 -13.64 -4.35
C SER A 124 10.74 -13.33 -5.85
N HIS A 125 11.28 -12.14 -6.15
CA HIS A 125 11.72 -11.83 -7.51
C HIS A 125 13.12 -12.41 -7.78
N GLY A 126 13.42 -12.85 -9.01
CA GLY A 126 14.70 -13.50 -9.35
C GLY A 126 15.94 -12.69 -8.91
N THR A 127 15.89 -11.36 -9.02
CA THR A 127 16.94 -10.45 -8.53
C THR A 127 17.12 -10.53 -7.01
N ILE A 128 16.03 -10.47 -6.24
CA ILE A 128 16.05 -10.55 -4.77
C ILE A 128 16.62 -11.91 -4.34
N VAL A 129 16.14 -13.00 -4.94
CA VAL A 129 16.62 -14.35 -4.64
C VAL A 129 18.12 -14.47 -4.87
N GLN A 130 18.64 -13.93 -5.97
CA GLN A 130 20.07 -14.00 -6.27
C GLN A 130 20.91 -13.21 -5.27
N ILE A 131 20.50 -11.98 -4.93
CA ILE A 131 21.19 -11.15 -3.93
C ILE A 131 21.29 -11.88 -2.59
N PHE A 132 20.19 -12.45 -2.11
CA PHE A 132 20.15 -13.10 -0.81
C PHE A 132 20.94 -14.41 -0.78
N LYS A 133 20.94 -15.19 -1.88
CA LYS A 133 21.85 -16.35 -2.01
C LYS A 133 23.31 -15.95 -1.82
N ASP A 134 23.72 -14.82 -2.37
CA ASP A 134 25.11 -14.35 -2.24
C ASP A 134 25.41 -13.78 -0.84
N LEU A 135 24.42 -13.20 -0.15
CA LEU A 135 24.54 -12.79 1.25
C LEU A 135 24.58 -13.98 2.21
N GLU A 136 23.84 -15.05 1.93
CA GLU A 136 23.85 -16.30 2.70
C GLU A 136 25.20 -17.02 2.60
N LYS A 137 25.79 -17.08 1.39
CA LYS A 137 27.16 -17.63 1.20
C LYS A 137 28.21 -16.89 2.03
N LYS A 138 27.97 -15.60 2.31
CA LYS A 138 28.84 -14.76 3.16
C LYS A 138 28.46 -14.81 4.65
N CYS A 139 27.47 -15.63 5.03
CA CYS A 139 26.91 -15.73 6.38
C CYS A 139 26.35 -14.40 6.92
N ILE A 140 25.91 -13.49 6.05
CA ILE A 140 25.37 -12.17 6.43
C ILE A 140 23.85 -12.20 6.60
N ALA A 141 23.16 -13.05 5.82
CA ALA A 141 21.72 -13.14 5.80
C ALA A 141 21.24 -14.59 5.93
N ARG A 142 19.96 -14.75 6.24
CA ARG A 142 19.20 -15.99 6.15
C ARG A 142 17.85 -15.66 5.52
N SER A 143 17.48 -16.37 4.47
CA SER A 143 16.16 -16.28 3.84
C SER A 143 15.24 -17.33 4.44
N LEU A 144 13.96 -16.98 4.55
CA LEU A 144 12.89 -17.91 4.89
C LEU A 144 11.84 -17.80 3.80
N SER A 145 11.56 -18.91 3.13
CA SER A 145 10.51 -18.97 2.13
C SER A 145 9.21 -19.38 2.79
N MET A 146 8.18 -18.53 2.72
CA MET A 146 6.86 -18.88 3.23
C MET A 146 6.24 -20.09 2.49
N LEU A 147 6.73 -20.40 1.28
CA LEU A 147 6.30 -21.59 0.53
C LEU A 147 6.72 -22.91 1.19
N GLU A 148 7.78 -22.90 2.00
CA GLU A 148 8.25 -24.08 2.74
C GLU A 148 7.28 -24.47 3.88
N TYR A 149 6.42 -23.55 4.29
CA TYR A 149 5.44 -23.74 5.38
C TYR A 149 4.00 -23.82 4.84
N SER A 150 3.83 -24.34 3.62
CA SER A 150 2.52 -24.41 2.95
C SER A 150 1.53 -25.32 3.69
N SER A 151 2.00 -26.38 4.35
CA SER A 151 1.17 -27.28 5.15
C SER A 151 0.57 -26.56 6.37
N GLU A 152 1.41 -25.88 7.15
CA GLU A 152 1.03 -25.10 8.32
C GLU A 152 0.11 -23.95 7.92
N THR A 153 0.45 -23.24 6.84
CA THR A 153 -0.39 -22.16 6.29
C THR A 153 -1.78 -22.69 5.90
N SER A 154 -1.87 -23.89 5.33
CA SER A 154 -3.14 -24.51 4.96
C SER A 154 -4.01 -24.81 6.18
N VAL A 155 -3.41 -25.31 7.25
CA VAL A 155 -4.09 -25.55 8.54
C VAL A 155 -4.61 -24.25 9.14
N ASP A 156 -3.81 -23.18 9.08
CA ASP A 156 -4.22 -21.89 9.63
C ASP A 156 -5.32 -21.22 8.78
N ILE A 157 -5.26 -21.34 7.45
CA ILE A 157 -6.35 -20.91 6.56
C ILE A 157 -7.64 -21.66 6.88
N ALA A 158 -7.58 -22.97 7.10
CA ALA A 158 -8.76 -23.76 7.48
C ALA A 158 -9.42 -23.23 8.75
N LYS A 159 -8.63 -22.99 9.81
CA LYS A 159 -9.12 -22.40 11.07
C LYS A 159 -9.71 -21.01 10.88
N VAL A 160 -9.08 -20.18 10.04
CA VAL A 160 -9.58 -18.83 9.73
C VAL A 160 -10.94 -18.92 9.02
N LEU A 161 -11.10 -19.82 8.06
CA LEU A 161 -12.36 -20.05 7.37
C LEU A 161 -13.43 -20.56 8.35
N GLU A 162 -13.14 -21.61 9.12
CA GLU A 162 -14.03 -22.16 10.14
C GLU A 162 -14.54 -21.09 11.10
N ALA A 163 -13.62 -20.30 11.68
CA ALA A 163 -13.96 -19.24 12.62
C ALA A 163 -14.81 -18.13 11.98
N ASN A 164 -14.47 -17.70 10.76
CA ASN A 164 -15.21 -16.66 10.05
C ASN A 164 -16.63 -17.13 9.68
N PHE A 165 -16.78 -18.32 9.10
CA PHE A 165 -18.07 -18.89 8.73
C PHE A 165 -18.96 -19.12 9.97
N ALA A 166 -18.40 -19.63 11.08
CA ALA A 166 -19.13 -19.73 12.34
C ALA A 166 -19.59 -18.35 12.86
N GLY A 167 -18.72 -17.34 12.74
CA GLY A 167 -19.06 -15.95 13.05
C GLY A 167 -20.20 -15.41 12.18
N ILE A 168 -20.17 -15.64 10.87
CA ILE A 168 -21.23 -15.23 9.92
C ILE A 168 -22.54 -15.95 10.26
N LYS A 169 -22.52 -17.27 10.46
CA LYS A 169 -23.68 -18.08 10.86
C LYS A 169 -24.37 -17.48 12.08
N LYS A 170 -23.60 -17.15 13.12
CA LYS A 170 -24.10 -16.53 14.35
C LYS A 170 -24.67 -15.13 14.12
N ARG A 171 -23.93 -14.26 13.40
CA ARG A 171 -24.36 -12.87 13.15
C ARG A 171 -25.61 -12.76 12.29
N LYS A 172 -25.77 -13.66 11.32
CA LYS A 172 -26.89 -13.68 10.36
C LYS A 172 -28.04 -14.61 10.79
N ASN A 173 -27.94 -15.22 11.98
CA ASN A 173 -28.91 -16.15 12.54
C ASN A 173 -29.31 -17.28 11.57
N ILE A 174 -28.32 -17.92 10.93
CA ILE A 174 -28.56 -19.02 10.00
C ILE A 174 -28.80 -20.31 10.81
N GLU A 175 -30.02 -20.83 10.75
CA GLU A 175 -30.44 -22.03 11.49
C GLU A 175 -29.96 -23.33 10.82
N GLU A 176 -29.69 -23.29 9.52
CA GLU A 176 -29.24 -24.43 8.72
C GLU A 176 -27.81 -24.87 9.08
N ASP A 177 -27.47 -26.11 8.72
CA ASP A 177 -26.08 -26.59 8.79
C ASP A 177 -25.25 -25.95 7.67
N TRP A 178 -24.80 -24.72 7.93
CA TRP A 178 -24.12 -23.87 6.97
C TRP A 178 -22.79 -23.31 7.52
N PRO A 179 -21.72 -23.32 6.71
CA PRO A 179 -21.58 -24.13 5.51
C PRO A 179 -21.63 -25.62 5.90
N ALA A 180 -22.19 -26.46 5.02
CA ALA A 180 -22.15 -27.90 5.26
C ALA A 180 -20.67 -28.35 5.33
N PRO A 181 -20.30 -29.35 6.17
CA PRO A 181 -18.89 -29.74 6.35
C PRO A 181 -18.15 -30.04 5.04
N LYS A 182 -18.84 -30.65 4.06
CA LYS A 182 -18.30 -30.93 2.72
C LYS A 182 -17.99 -29.66 1.92
N ASP A 183 -18.83 -28.63 2.05
CA ASP A 183 -18.70 -27.38 1.31
C ASP A 183 -17.57 -26.55 1.94
N LEU A 184 -17.48 -26.52 3.27
CA LEU A 184 -16.37 -25.90 3.97
C LEU A 184 -15.03 -26.56 3.62
N HIS A 185 -14.96 -27.88 3.64
CA HIS A 185 -13.77 -28.61 3.21
C HIS A 185 -13.36 -28.25 1.77
N HIS A 186 -14.34 -28.14 0.86
CA HIS A 186 -14.05 -27.75 -0.51
C HIS A 186 -13.53 -26.30 -0.60
N LEU A 187 -14.13 -25.36 0.13
CA LEU A 187 -13.65 -23.97 0.18
C LEU A 187 -12.23 -23.85 0.76
N VAL A 188 -11.90 -24.67 1.76
CA VAL A 188 -10.53 -24.78 2.30
C VAL A 188 -9.59 -25.31 1.23
N GLU A 189 -9.98 -26.34 0.49
CA GLU A 189 -9.17 -26.88 -0.60
C GLU A 189 -8.87 -25.81 -1.66
N LEU A 190 -9.87 -25.00 -2.03
CA LEU A 190 -9.70 -23.90 -2.98
C LEU A 190 -8.76 -22.81 -2.45
N ALA A 191 -8.85 -22.47 -1.16
CA ALA A 191 -7.98 -21.47 -0.54
C ALA A 191 -6.54 -21.96 -0.32
N THR A 192 -6.29 -23.28 -0.47
CA THR A 192 -5.01 -23.93 -0.14
C THR A 192 -4.29 -24.55 -1.34
N LYS A 193 -4.97 -24.75 -2.48
CA LYS A 193 -4.39 -25.36 -3.69
C LYS A 193 -4.51 -24.46 -4.92
N PRO A 194 -3.45 -24.31 -5.74
CA PRO A 194 -2.16 -25.01 -5.66
C PRO A 194 -1.19 -24.45 -4.61
N SER A 195 -1.52 -23.29 -4.02
CA SER A 195 -0.73 -22.68 -2.94
C SER A 195 -1.66 -21.99 -1.94
N PRO A 196 -1.35 -22.00 -0.64
CA PRO A 196 -2.20 -21.41 0.37
C PRO A 196 -2.14 -19.88 0.40
N LEU A 197 -3.31 -19.25 0.32
CA LEU A 197 -3.46 -17.79 0.29
C LEU A 197 -4.51 -17.30 1.28
N PHE A 198 -4.08 -16.58 2.31
CA PHE A 198 -5.00 -15.90 3.23
C PHE A 198 -5.91 -14.89 2.54
N ILE A 199 -5.44 -14.25 1.47
CA ILE A 199 -6.27 -13.30 0.72
C ILE A 199 -7.47 -13.97 0.05
N TYR A 200 -7.32 -15.22 -0.41
CA TYR A 200 -8.44 -16.00 -0.94
C TYR A 200 -9.50 -16.18 0.15
N ALA A 201 -9.10 -16.64 1.33
CA ALA A 201 -10.01 -16.83 2.46
C ALA A 201 -10.68 -15.52 2.90
N ALA A 202 -9.96 -14.40 2.87
CA ALA A 202 -10.49 -13.08 3.21
C ALA A 202 -11.54 -12.62 2.19
N ILE A 203 -11.23 -12.67 0.89
CA ILE A 203 -12.16 -12.31 -0.18
C ILE A 203 -13.39 -13.20 -0.10
N LEU A 204 -13.23 -14.52 0.07
CA LEU A 204 -14.36 -15.45 0.20
C LEU A 204 -15.27 -15.09 1.37
N CYS A 205 -14.72 -14.92 2.58
CA CYS A 205 -15.52 -14.60 3.77
C CYS A 205 -16.30 -13.30 3.59
N ARG A 206 -15.64 -12.26 3.06
CA ARG A 206 -16.26 -10.97 2.74
C ARG A 206 -17.34 -11.17 1.67
N SER A 207 -16.99 -11.83 0.57
CA SER A 207 -17.89 -12.30 -0.50
C SER A 207 -18.93 -13.32 -0.05
N VAL A 208 -19.08 -13.61 1.23
CA VAL A 208 -20.26 -14.27 1.79
C VAL A 208 -21.01 -13.37 2.78
N ASP A 209 -20.33 -12.48 3.51
CA ASP A 209 -20.91 -11.60 4.55
C ASP A 209 -21.66 -10.34 4.06
N LEU A 210 -21.64 -9.99 2.77
CA LEU A 210 -22.41 -8.84 2.22
C LEU A 210 -23.86 -8.84 2.70
N VAL A 211 -24.31 -7.63 3.02
CA VAL A 211 -25.63 -7.35 3.60
C VAL A 211 -26.70 -7.21 2.51
N THR A 212 -26.30 -7.01 1.25
CA THR A 212 -27.21 -6.59 0.19
C THR A 212 -27.91 -7.78 -0.49
N ILE A 213 -29.18 -7.94 -0.11
CA ILE A 213 -30.32 -8.53 -0.85
C ILE A 213 -30.42 -10.07 -0.94
N SER A 214 -29.33 -10.85 -0.79
CA SER A 214 -29.39 -12.33 -0.89
C SER A 214 -28.83 -13.06 0.34
N SER A 215 -29.39 -14.23 0.69
CA SER A 215 -28.89 -15.01 1.83
C SER A 215 -27.46 -15.52 1.57
N PRO A 216 -26.59 -15.63 2.60
CA PRO A 216 -25.25 -16.19 2.47
C PRO A 216 -25.22 -17.59 1.83
N VAL A 217 -26.29 -18.38 2.04
CA VAL A 217 -26.49 -19.72 1.48
C VAL A 217 -26.63 -19.70 -0.04
N THR A 218 -27.37 -18.74 -0.60
CA THR A 218 -27.54 -18.60 -2.05
C THR A 218 -26.25 -18.09 -2.71
N ARG A 219 -25.44 -17.31 -2.00
CA ARG A 219 -24.21 -16.70 -2.53
C ARG A 219 -22.98 -17.59 -2.45
N SER A 220 -22.90 -18.53 -1.52
CA SER A 220 -21.80 -19.52 -1.51
C SER A 220 -21.90 -20.52 -2.67
N ARG A 221 -23.09 -20.76 -3.23
CA ARG A 221 -23.32 -21.73 -4.32
C ARG A 221 -22.57 -21.40 -5.63
N PRO A 222 -22.60 -20.16 -6.16
CA PRO A 222 -21.78 -19.78 -7.33
C PRO A 222 -20.28 -20.08 -7.18
N TRP A 223 -19.71 -19.87 -5.99
CA TRP A 223 -18.30 -20.20 -5.69
C TRP A 223 -18.06 -21.71 -5.70
N LEU A 224 -19.03 -22.50 -5.21
CA LEU A 224 -18.97 -23.95 -5.20
C LEU A 224 -19.15 -24.56 -6.61
N ASP A 225 -19.90 -23.89 -7.50
CA ASP A 225 -20.23 -24.40 -8.84
C ASP A 225 -19.19 -24.05 -9.92
N LYS A 226 -18.45 -22.94 -9.79
CA LYS A 226 -17.57 -22.42 -10.85
C LYS A 226 -16.16 -23.02 -10.93
N VAL A 227 -15.69 -23.79 -9.94
CA VAL A 227 -14.24 -24.13 -9.84
C VAL A 227 -13.90 -25.57 -10.27
N LYS A 228 -14.40 -25.99 -11.43
CA LYS A 228 -13.93 -27.24 -12.07
C LYS A 228 -12.79 -27.05 -13.07
N ASN A 229 -12.42 -25.80 -13.42
CA ASN A 229 -11.56 -25.52 -14.59
C ASN A 229 -10.36 -24.58 -14.34
N ALA A 230 -10.06 -24.16 -13.11
CA ALA A 230 -8.91 -23.26 -12.86
C ALA A 230 -7.58 -24.03 -12.89
N SER A 231 -6.63 -23.59 -13.72
CA SER A 231 -5.37 -24.33 -13.97
C SER A 231 -4.18 -23.90 -13.10
N ASN A 232 -4.22 -22.70 -12.50
CA ASN A 232 -3.16 -22.18 -11.63
C ASN A 232 -3.68 -21.14 -10.61
N LEU A 233 -2.80 -20.71 -9.70
CA LEU A 233 -3.12 -19.83 -8.56
C LEU A 233 -3.56 -18.42 -8.98
N ASP A 234 -2.87 -17.82 -9.93
CA ASP A 234 -3.17 -16.46 -10.39
C ASP A 234 -4.55 -16.43 -11.03
N GLN A 235 -4.86 -17.43 -11.88
CA GLN A 235 -6.20 -17.59 -12.45
C GLN A 235 -7.28 -17.78 -11.38
N GLN A 236 -7.02 -18.49 -10.29
CA GLN A 236 -8.02 -18.63 -9.22
C GLN A 236 -8.33 -17.29 -8.56
N LEU A 237 -7.31 -16.49 -8.23
CA LEU A 237 -7.48 -15.14 -7.68
C LEU A 237 -8.17 -14.20 -8.67
N ASP A 238 -7.78 -14.25 -9.94
CA ASP A 238 -8.37 -13.44 -11.00
C ASP A 238 -9.87 -13.73 -11.14
N HIS A 239 -10.27 -15.01 -11.16
CA HIS A 239 -11.69 -15.37 -11.14
C HIS A 239 -12.41 -14.87 -9.87
N MET A 240 -11.75 -14.86 -8.71
CA MET A 240 -12.36 -14.29 -7.51
C MET A 240 -12.65 -12.79 -7.67
N TYR A 241 -11.71 -12.07 -8.27
CA TYR A 241 -11.85 -10.64 -8.51
C TYR A 241 -12.91 -10.36 -9.56
N GLU A 242 -12.96 -11.14 -10.64
CA GLU A 242 -14.03 -11.07 -11.63
C GLU A 242 -15.39 -11.33 -11.00
N ASP A 243 -15.55 -12.40 -10.21
CA ASP A 243 -16.81 -12.73 -9.55
C ASP A 243 -17.23 -11.65 -8.54
N ALA A 244 -16.28 -11.05 -7.82
CA ALA A 244 -16.55 -9.93 -6.91
C ALA A 244 -17.05 -8.70 -7.68
N LEU A 245 -16.45 -8.38 -8.84
CA LEU A 245 -16.87 -7.25 -9.67
C LEU A 245 -18.17 -7.51 -10.43
N ASP A 246 -18.36 -8.71 -10.98
CA ASP A 246 -19.62 -9.13 -11.62
C ASP A 246 -20.76 -9.05 -10.60
N GLY A 247 -20.53 -9.55 -9.39
CA GLY A 247 -21.50 -9.46 -8.29
C GLY A 247 -21.78 -8.02 -7.87
N ALA A 248 -20.77 -7.14 -7.85
CA ALA A 248 -20.93 -5.74 -7.51
C ALA A 248 -21.69 -4.93 -8.58
N MET A 249 -21.60 -5.36 -9.84
CA MET A 249 -22.25 -4.74 -11.00
C MET A 249 -23.63 -5.35 -11.31
N ALA A 250 -23.94 -6.51 -10.73
CA ALA A 250 -25.19 -7.22 -10.99
C ALA A 250 -26.40 -6.40 -10.50
N GLY A 251 -27.36 -6.19 -11.39
CA GLY A 251 -28.58 -5.43 -11.09
C GLY A 251 -28.43 -3.91 -11.14
N LEU A 252 -27.21 -3.38 -11.33
CA LEU A 252 -26.99 -1.95 -11.53
C LEU A 252 -27.42 -1.48 -12.92
N HIS A 253 -27.94 -0.26 -13.00
CA HIS A 253 -28.16 0.44 -14.25
C HIS A 253 -26.84 0.89 -14.88
N GLU A 254 -26.84 1.17 -16.19
CA GLU A 254 -25.61 1.50 -16.92
C GLU A 254 -24.86 2.72 -16.35
N HIS A 255 -25.60 3.74 -15.90
CA HIS A 255 -25.01 4.92 -15.29
C HIS A 255 -24.37 4.64 -13.91
N GLU A 256 -24.93 3.70 -13.14
CA GLU A 256 -24.40 3.27 -11.86
C GLU A 256 -23.14 2.42 -12.04
N LYS A 257 -23.12 1.55 -13.06
CA LYS A 257 -21.92 0.80 -13.44
C LYS A 257 -20.78 1.73 -13.82
N GLN A 258 -21.04 2.71 -14.69
CA GLN A 258 -20.03 3.70 -15.08
C GLN A 258 -19.52 4.49 -13.87
N LEU A 259 -20.41 4.87 -12.95
CA LEU A 259 -20.02 5.55 -11.71
C LEU A 259 -19.13 4.66 -10.83
N LEU A 260 -19.50 3.39 -10.65
CA LEU A 260 -18.73 2.44 -9.87
C LEU A 260 -17.35 2.16 -10.51
N GLU A 261 -17.28 2.08 -11.83
CA GLU A 261 -16.02 1.97 -12.57
C GLU A 261 -15.14 3.21 -12.38
N ASP A 262 -15.70 4.42 -12.51
CA ASP A 262 -14.99 5.69 -12.28
C ASP A 262 -14.44 5.80 -10.85
N VAL A 263 -15.24 5.40 -9.87
CA VAL A 263 -14.86 5.34 -8.46
C VAL A 263 -13.73 4.32 -8.25
N LEU A 264 -13.88 3.11 -8.79
CA LEU A 264 -12.90 2.04 -8.66
C LEU A 264 -11.56 2.46 -9.25
N ARG A 265 -11.52 2.89 -10.51
CA ARG A 265 -10.27 3.30 -11.18
C ARG A 265 -9.59 4.47 -10.48
N SER A 266 -10.36 5.38 -9.89
CA SER A 266 -9.83 6.49 -9.08
C SER A 266 -9.10 5.98 -7.84
N ILE A 267 -9.72 5.06 -7.09
CA ILE A 267 -9.12 4.44 -5.89
C ILE A 267 -7.81 3.75 -6.24
N LEU A 268 -7.72 3.08 -7.39
CA LEU A 268 -6.50 2.40 -7.83
C LEU A 268 -5.31 3.32 -8.04
N LEU A 269 -5.52 4.59 -8.41
CA LEU A 269 -4.44 5.49 -8.79
C LEU A 269 -4.12 6.56 -7.76
N PHE A 270 -4.91 6.68 -6.68
CA PHE A 270 -4.56 7.61 -5.62
C PHE A 270 -3.26 7.21 -4.93
N PHE A 271 -2.36 8.19 -4.83
CA PHE A 271 -1.19 8.09 -4.00
C PHE A 271 -1.57 8.04 -2.51
N THR A 272 -2.49 8.90 -2.10
CA THR A 272 -3.07 8.93 -0.76
C THR A 272 -4.54 8.56 -0.86
N PRO A 273 -4.96 7.42 -0.29
CA PRO A 273 -6.36 7.02 -0.25
C PRO A 273 -7.27 8.14 0.28
N LEU A 274 -8.47 8.27 -0.28
CA LEU A 274 -9.43 9.30 0.09
C LEU A 274 -10.66 8.69 0.78
N PRO A 275 -11.27 9.38 1.77
CA PRO A 275 -12.59 9.02 2.25
C PRO A 275 -13.63 9.11 1.12
N SER A 276 -14.68 8.29 1.20
CA SER A 276 -15.72 8.24 0.16
C SER A 276 -16.33 9.60 -0.16
N LYS A 277 -16.60 10.44 0.84
CA LYS A 277 -17.09 11.81 0.64
C LYS A 277 -16.13 12.67 -0.17
N SER A 278 -14.82 12.59 0.10
CA SER A 278 -13.80 13.32 -0.64
C SER A 278 -13.65 12.79 -2.06
N LEU A 279 -13.85 11.48 -2.26
CA LEU A 279 -13.86 10.85 -3.57
C LEU A 279 -15.07 11.28 -4.41
N ALA A 280 -16.27 11.24 -3.84
CA ALA A 280 -17.49 11.72 -4.47
C ALA A 280 -17.39 13.19 -4.81
N ALA A 281 -16.83 13.99 -3.89
CA ALA A 281 -16.49 15.36 -4.16
C ALA A 281 -15.56 15.43 -5.38
N LEU A 282 -14.36 14.85 -5.34
CA LEU A 282 -13.42 14.94 -6.47
C LEU A 282 -14.08 14.61 -7.83
N LEU A 283 -14.84 13.52 -7.91
CA LEU A 283 -15.50 13.08 -9.15
C LEU A 283 -16.73 13.90 -9.57
N GLY A 284 -17.15 14.87 -8.75
CA GLY A 284 -18.35 15.68 -9.02
C GLY A 284 -19.64 14.86 -8.93
N LYS A 285 -19.69 13.87 -8.03
CA LYS A 285 -20.79 12.92 -7.88
C LYS A 285 -21.49 13.11 -6.52
N ASN A 286 -22.67 12.53 -6.38
CA ASN A 286 -23.39 12.51 -5.11
C ASN A 286 -22.68 11.61 -4.11
N ASP A 287 -22.55 12.05 -2.86
CA ASP A 287 -21.85 11.30 -1.80
C ASP A 287 -22.58 10.01 -1.43
N ARG A 288 -23.91 10.05 -1.35
CA ARG A 288 -24.75 8.88 -1.03
C ARG A 288 -24.69 7.83 -2.12
N ASP A 289 -24.67 8.23 -3.39
CA ASP A 289 -24.58 7.30 -4.52
C ASP A 289 -23.22 6.57 -4.51
N VAL A 290 -22.14 7.30 -4.26
CA VAL A 290 -20.79 6.71 -4.14
C VAL A 290 -20.69 5.80 -2.92
N ASP A 291 -21.18 6.23 -1.75
CA ASP A 291 -21.22 5.40 -0.54
C ASP A 291 -22.02 4.10 -0.77
N TYR A 292 -23.18 4.21 -1.42
CA TYR A 292 -24.03 3.07 -1.76
C TYR A 292 -23.31 2.09 -2.68
N LEU A 293 -22.74 2.56 -3.79
CA LEU A 293 -22.09 1.70 -4.77
C LEU A 293 -20.78 1.09 -4.24
N LEU A 294 -20.01 1.83 -3.44
CA LEU A 294 -18.81 1.30 -2.80
C LEU A 294 -19.12 0.12 -1.89
N SER A 295 -20.27 0.10 -1.24
CA SER A 295 -20.67 -1.02 -0.37
C SER A 295 -20.72 -2.36 -1.12
N ASN A 296 -20.97 -2.35 -2.44
CA ASN A 296 -20.95 -3.54 -3.29
C ASN A 296 -19.53 -4.12 -3.46
N LEU A 297 -18.49 -3.28 -3.33
CA LEU A 297 -17.08 -3.67 -3.49
C LEU A 297 -16.39 -4.06 -2.18
N HIS A 298 -17.11 -4.24 -1.07
CA HIS A 298 -16.47 -4.56 0.22
C HIS A 298 -15.61 -5.85 0.17
N ALA A 299 -15.82 -6.74 -0.81
CA ALA A 299 -15.07 -7.99 -0.94
C ALA A 299 -13.58 -7.74 -1.22
N VAL A 300 -13.31 -6.66 -1.94
CA VAL A 300 -11.99 -6.29 -2.47
C VAL A 300 -11.51 -4.93 -1.99
N LEU A 301 -12.40 -4.14 -1.37
CA LEU A 301 -12.09 -2.87 -0.72
C LEU A 301 -12.29 -2.93 0.80
N ASP A 302 -11.41 -2.27 1.53
CA ASP A 302 -11.62 -1.93 2.94
C ASP A 302 -12.32 -0.58 3.04
N ILE A 303 -13.54 -0.61 3.58
CA ILE A 303 -14.45 0.52 3.65
C ILE A 303 -14.91 0.64 5.10
N GLN A 304 -14.44 1.71 5.76
CA GLN A 304 -14.85 2.07 7.12
C GLN A 304 -15.46 3.48 7.09
N PRO A 305 -16.54 3.76 7.85
CA PRO A 305 -17.17 5.07 7.85
C PRO A 305 -16.20 6.18 8.26
N GLY A 306 -15.98 7.15 7.37
CA GLY A 306 -15.11 8.31 7.62
C GLY A 306 -13.62 8.08 7.34
N ASP A 307 -13.19 6.83 7.19
CA ASP A 307 -11.80 6.51 6.85
C ASP A 307 -11.58 6.51 5.33
N PRO A 308 -10.31 6.63 4.89
CA PRO A 308 -9.96 6.46 3.49
C PRO A 308 -10.33 5.08 2.96
N VAL A 309 -10.93 5.04 1.77
CA VAL A 309 -11.24 3.79 1.05
C VAL A 309 -9.96 3.20 0.50
N LYS A 310 -9.67 1.95 0.87
CA LYS A 310 -8.42 1.27 0.50
C LYS A 310 -8.71 -0.02 -0.23
N ILE A 311 -7.78 -0.44 -1.08
CA ILE A 311 -7.78 -1.78 -1.65
C ILE A 311 -7.41 -2.77 -0.54
N LEU A 312 -8.13 -3.88 -0.44
CA LEU A 312 -7.90 -4.90 0.59
C LEU A 312 -6.53 -5.54 0.45
N HIS A 313 -6.12 -5.82 -0.79
CA HIS A 313 -4.83 -6.40 -1.09
C HIS A 313 -4.31 -5.97 -2.46
N GLU A 314 -3.02 -5.70 -2.52
CA GLU A 314 -2.34 -5.13 -3.68
C GLU A 314 -2.44 -6.00 -4.95
N SER A 315 -2.63 -7.32 -4.83
CA SER A 315 -2.83 -8.15 -6.02
C SER A 315 -4.11 -7.81 -6.81
N PHE A 316 -5.12 -7.19 -6.17
CA PHE A 316 -6.29 -6.68 -6.89
C PHE A 316 -5.95 -5.50 -7.78
N ARG A 317 -5.07 -4.61 -7.28
CA ARG A 317 -4.53 -3.48 -8.06
C ARG A 317 -3.67 -3.99 -9.21
N ASP A 318 -2.76 -4.92 -8.92
CA ASP A 318 -1.87 -5.53 -9.90
C ASP A 318 -2.70 -6.18 -11.04
N TRP A 319 -3.81 -6.85 -10.71
CA TRP A 319 -4.73 -7.47 -11.67
C TRP A 319 -5.47 -6.44 -12.54
N LEU A 320 -6.07 -5.41 -11.93
CA LEU A 320 -6.82 -4.37 -12.67
C LEU A 320 -5.93 -3.52 -13.58
N LEU A 321 -4.67 -3.31 -13.21
CA LEU A 321 -3.68 -2.60 -14.03
C LEU A 321 -2.95 -3.51 -15.02
N GLY A 322 -3.36 -4.78 -15.12
CA GLY A 322 -2.83 -5.76 -16.06
C GLY A 322 -3.08 -5.38 -17.53
N THR A 323 -2.49 -6.16 -18.45
CA THR A 323 -2.52 -5.87 -19.88
C THR A 323 -3.83 -6.28 -20.57
N GLU A 324 -4.61 -7.17 -19.98
CA GLU A 324 -5.82 -7.76 -20.59
C GLU A 324 -6.90 -7.98 -19.51
N GLY A 325 -8.16 -8.12 -19.93
CA GLY A 325 -9.27 -8.41 -19.03
C GLY A 325 -10.46 -7.45 -19.18
N LYS A 326 -11.66 -7.94 -18.82
CA LYS A 326 -12.93 -7.18 -18.90
C LYS A 326 -12.89 -5.88 -18.08
N TYR A 327 -12.25 -5.93 -16.92
CA TYR A 327 -12.19 -4.84 -15.95
C TYR A 327 -10.88 -4.05 -15.99
N ARG A 328 -10.09 -4.20 -17.05
CA ARG A 328 -8.80 -3.53 -17.18
C ARG A 328 -8.96 -2.01 -17.03
N VAL A 329 -8.12 -1.42 -16.18
CA VAL A 329 -8.03 0.02 -15.99
C VAL A 329 -6.80 0.55 -16.72
N ASP A 330 -7.03 1.49 -17.64
CA ASP A 330 -5.94 2.25 -18.25
C ASP A 330 -5.48 3.36 -17.30
N ALA A 331 -4.21 3.26 -16.86
CA ALA A 331 -3.65 4.20 -15.90
C ALA A 331 -3.55 5.63 -16.47
N LEU A 332 -3.22 5.76 -17.76
CA LEU A 332 -3.05 7.07 -18.40
C LEU A 332 -4.40 7.77 -18.56
N ASP A 333 -5.41 7.08 -19.08
CA ASP A 333 -6.76 7.63 -19.23
C ASP A 333 -7.34 8.05 -17.87
N THR A 334 -7.15 7.20 -16.86
CA THR A 334 -7.64 7.48 -15.51
C THR A 334 -6.91 8.67 -14.89
N HIS A 335 -5.59 8.79 -15.05
CA HIS A 335 -4.87 10.00 -14.61
C HIS A 335 -5.35 11.26 -15.32
N MET A 336 -5.69 11.19 -16.61
CA MET A 336 -6.27 12.32 -17.35
C MET A 336 -7.66 12.69 -16.81
N MET A 337 -8.52 11.70 -16.54
CA MET A 337 -9.83 11.92 -15.92
C MET A 337 -9.68 12.58 -14.54
N LEU A 338 -8.83 12.04 -13.66
CA LEU A 338 -8.57 12.60 -12.34
C LEU A 338 -8.02 14.02 -12.42
N THR A 339 -7.11 14.30 -13.37
CA THR A 339 -6.56 15.64 -13.58
C THR A 339 -7.64 16.64 -13.95
N ARG A 340 -8.58 16.27 -14.84
CA ARG A 340 -9.72 17.12 -15.21
C ARG A 340 -10.61 17.39 -14.00
N HIS A 341 -10.97 16.36 -13.24
CA HIS A 341 -11.77 16.50 -12.03
C HIS A 341 -11.10 17.37 -10.97
N CYS A 342 -9.79 17.22 -10.75
CA CYS A 342 -9.00 18.10 -9.90
C CYS A 342 -9.09 19.55 -10.39
N MET A 343 -8.86 19.79 -11.69
CA MET A 343 -8.96 21.15 -12.26
C MET A 343 -10.35 21.73 -12.11
N ASP A 344 -11.40 20.96 -12.39
CA ASP A 344 -12.79 21.42 -12.28
C ASP A 344 -13.16 21.72 -10.83
N ARG A 345 -12.68 20.92 -9.88
CA ARG A 345 -12.83 21.20 -8.45
C ARG A 345 -12.08 22.43 -7.99
N MET A 346 -10.88 22.64 -8.52
CA MET A 346 -10.15 23.86 -8.24
C MET A 346 -10.81 25.07 -8.96
N LYS A 347 -11.52 24.89 -10.08
CA LYS A 347 -12.18 25.97 -10.86
C LYS A 347 -13.61 26.33 -10.41
N GLY A 348 -14.41 25.41 -9.85
CA GLY A 348 -15.85 25.60 -9.55
C GLY A 348 -16.14 26.14 -8.14
N TYR A 349 -16.71 27.35 -7.99
CA TYR A 349 -18.14 27.79 -7.97
C TYR A 349 -18.90 27.53 -6.65
N GLY A 350 -18.70 28.46 -5.71
CA GLY A 350 -19.47 28.72 -4.48
C GLY A 350 -19.07 30.11 -3.96
N GLU A 351 -19.59 30.58 -2.80
CA GLU A 351 -19.23 31.88 -2.16
C GLU A 351 -17.72 32.10 -1.93
N TRP A 352 -16.90 31.09 -2.24
CA TRP A 352 -15.45 31.04 -2.17
C TRP A 352 -14.76 31.27 -3.53
N SER A 353 -15.46 31.79 -4.55
CA SER A 353 -14.94 32.05 -5.90
C SER A 353 -13.78 33.06 -5.97
N ALA A 354 -13.26 33.53 -4.84
CA ALA A 354 -12.04 34.32 -4.73
C ALA A 354 -10.78 33.45 -4.50
N ARG A 355 -10.91 32.11 -4.32
CA ARG A 355 -9.81 31.20 -3.95
C ARG A 355 -9.65 29.98 -4.88
N GLY A 356 -10.30 29.99 -6.04
CA GLY A 356 -10.18 28.89 -7.01
C GLY A 356 -8.95 29.02 -7.92
N LEU A 357 -8.69 28.01 -8.75
CA LEU A 357 -7.78 28.10 -9.88
C LEU A 357 -8.35 29.09 -10.89
N HIS A 358 -7.92 30.34 -10.77
CA HIS A 358 -8.20 31.38 -11.73
C HIS A 358 -7.08 31.45 -12.77
N ARG A 359 -7.43 31.93 -13.98
CA ARG A 359 -6.45 32.22 -15.04
C ARG A 359 -5.35 33.19 -14.61
N ASP A 360 -5.61 33.91 -13.53
CA ASP A 360 -4.77 34.89 -12.89
C ASP A 360 -4.87 34.65 -11.38
N LEU A 361 -3.90 33.92 -10.83
CA LEU A 361 -3.90 33.53 -9.41
C LEU A 361 -3.95 34.74 -8.46
N TYR A 362 -3.61 35.93 -8.96
CA TYR A 362 -3.43 37.15 -8.17
C TYR A 362 -4.38 38.29 -8.56
N GLY A 363 -5.27 38.08 -9.55
CA GLY A 363 -6.26 39.08 -9.97
C GLY A 363 -5.70 40.38 -10.58
N HIS A 364 -4.48 40.34 -11.15
CA HIS A 364 -3.78 41.47 -11.76
C HIS A 364 -4.06 41.73 -13.25
N GLY A 365 -4.98 40.99 -13.87
CA GLY A 365 -5.55 41.23 -15.20
C GLY A 365 -4.60 41.00 -16.39
N ASP A 366 -3.40 40.48 -16.17
CA ASP A 366 -2.39 40.34 -17.22
C ASP A 366 -1.57 39.05 -17.09
N TYR A 367 -1.46 38.31 -18.18
CA TYR A 367 -0.86 36.97 -18.20
C TYR A 367 0.67 37.07 -18.19
N GLY A 368 1.35 36.33 -17.32
CA GLY A 368 2.81 36.19 -17.34
C GLY A 368 3.61 37.23 -16.53
N LYS A 369 2.96 38.01 -15.66
CA LYS A 369 3.67 38.84 -14.67
C LYS A 369 4.47 37.95 -13.74
N THR A 370 5.79 38.09 -13.79
CA THR A 370 6.72 37.33 -12.95
C THR A 370 6.74 37.91 -11.55
N THR A 371 7.30 37.15 -10.60
CA THR A 371 7.47 37.59 -9.21
C THR A 371 8.19 38.94 -9.06
N LYS A 372 9.01 39.31 -10.06
CA LYS A 372 9.74 40.58 -10.13
C LYS A 372 8.86 41.76 -10.55
N ASP A 373 7.77 41.50 -11.26
CA ASP A 373 6.91 42.53 -11.86
C ASP A 373 5.80 43.00 -10.89
N ILE A 374 5.60 42.28 -9.78
CA ILE A 374 4.47 42.46 -8.86
C ILE A 374 4.78 43.53 -7.77
N GLY A 375 6.03 43.93 -7.58
CA GLY A 375 6.43 45.03 -6.67
C GLY A 375 6.14 44.82 -5.17
N ALA A 376 5.40 43.77 -4.80
CA ALA A 376 5.05 43.37 -3.45
C ALA A 376 5.41 41.88 -3.21
N PRO A 377 5.68 41.45 -1.96
CA PRO A 377 5.95 40.06 -1.64
C PRO A 377 4.74 39.17 -1.97
N ILE A 378 4.98 38.08 -2.71
CA ILE A 378 3.93 37.13 -3.12
C ILE A 378 3.20 36.52 -1.92
N SER A 379 3.90 36.36 -0.78
CA SER A 379 3.32 35.88 0.48
C SER A 379 2.09 36.67 0.91
N ASN A 380 2.01 37.96 0.57
CA ASN A 380 0.88 38.81 0.92
C ASN A 380 -0.36 38.57 0.04
N VAL A 381 -0.23 37.72 -0.98
CA VAL A 381 -1.29 37.39 -1.95
C VAL A 381 -1.55 35.88 -2.00
N ILE A 382 -0.83 35.09 -1.20
CA ILE A 382 -1.13 33.66 -1.02
C ILE A 382 -2.35 33.58 -0.09
N PRO A 383 -3.43 32.88 -0.48
CA PRO A 383 -4.55 32.60 0.39
C PRO A 383 -4.07 31.90 1.68
N LEU A 384 -4.52 32.37 2.85
CA LEU A 384 -4.14 31.85 4.19
C LEU A 384 -4.38 30.35 4.39
N ASP A 385 -5.15 29.73 3.52
CA ASP A 385 -5.45 28.29 3.47
C ASP A 385 -4.44 27.47 2.65
N LEU A 386 -3.44 28.12 2.04
CA LEU A 386 -2.33 27.49 1.30
C LEU A 386 -0.95 27.70 1.96
N GLU A 387 -0.89 28.43 3.08
CA GLU A 387 0.23 28.41 4.04
C GLU A 387 0.04 27.27 5.06
#